data_AF-A0A1Y5LKP5-F1
#
_entry.id   AF-A0A1Y5LKP5-F1
#
_cell.length_a   1.000
_cell.length_b   1.000
_cell.length_c   1.000
_cell.angle_alpha   90.00
_cell.angle_beta   90.00
_cell.angle_gamma   90.00
#
_symmetry.space_group_name_H-M   'P 1'
#
loop_
_entity.id
_entity.type
_entity.pdbx_description
1 polymer ?
#
loop_
_entity_poly.entity_id
_entity_poly.type
_entity_poly.pdbx_seq_one_letter_code
_entity_poly.pdbx_strand_id
1 'polypeptide(L)'
;MMTRSDSDEDRSDPDVVRLGSLEVDPAELEAPGSSLWDLIGGRKLTLRSPDDLLDLPSQGWRPIFPSWEFIDNPREIFAAPHPHQRNAWVLVFLHWIGEAWTVSTDPGPVPMRRSNAARRAGLELRWPAEQTATAGTLPELSVDLLNTADHLWTNDVGDHMTVRGWALGPDDQPLGTGVQVFANAPRLPDLAPGDRMSLRVNPGSDIEDLAPGRYRLVAELLDLELRSPPGTLVLTEPDIPR
;
A
#
# COMPACT_ATOMS: atom_id res chain seq x y z
N MET A 1 -4.36 -17.21 -26.54
CA MET A 1 -3.76 -18.10 -25.53
C MET A 1 -2.26 -17.85 -25.57
N MET A 2 -1.82 -16.92 -24.72
CA MET A 2 -0.41 -16.58 -24.50
C MET A 2 -0.22 -16.66 -22.99
N THR A 3 0.64 -17.59 -22.59
CA THR A 3 1.08 -17.85 -21.23
C THR A 3 1.84 -16.65 -20.71
N ARG A 4 1.25 -15.91 -19.76
CA ARG A 4 1.96 -14.99 -18.88
C ARG A 4 2.45 -15.84 -17.70
N SER A 5 3.68 -16.33 -17.82
CA SER A 5 4.39 -17.02 -16.74
C SER A 5 5.64 -16.20 -16.42
N ASP A 6 5.81 -16.00 -15.12
CA ASP A 6 6.92 -15.38 -14.38
C ASP A 6 7.09 -13.87 -14.51
N SER A 7 7.20 -13.20 -13.35
CA SER A 7 7.60 -11.80 -13.08
C SER A 7 6.55 -10.67 -13.01
N ASP A 8 5.44 -10.87 -12.30
CA ASP A 8 4.55 -9.76 -11.81
C ASP A 8 4.91 -9.29 -10.36
N GLU A 9 6.11 -9.59 -9.85
CA GLU A 9 6.52 -9.34 -8.45
C GLU A 9 7.54 -8.20 -8.25
N ASP A 10 7.51 -7.16 -9.09
CA ASP A 10 8.11 -5.86 -8.75
C ASP A 10 7.16 -4.74 -9.18
N ARG A 11 6.06 -4.58 -8.42
CA ARG A 11 4.88 -3.81 -8.86
C ARG A 11 5.02 -2.28 -8.84
N SER A 12 6.20 -1.74 -8.54
CA SER A 12 6.42 -0.29 -8.41
C SER A 12 7.70 0.08 -9.15
N ASP A 13 7.58 0.93 -10.16
CA ASP A 13 8.74 1.46 -10.90
C ASP A 13 9.49 2.46 -10.01
N PRO A 14 10.82 2.35 -9.81
CA PRO A 14 11.58 3.32 -9.00
C PRO A 14 11.46 4.75 -9.51
N ASP A 15 11.21 4.96 -10.81
CA ASP A 15 11.18 6.27 -11.45
C ASP A 15 9.82 7.00 -11.32
N VAL A 16 8.80 6.35 -10.77
CA VAL A 16 7.51 7.00 -10.47
C VAL A 16 7.51 7.71 -9.12
N VAL A 17 6.58 8.65 -8.94
CA VAL A 17 6.32 9.31 -7.65
C VAL A 17 4.97 8.89 -7.09
N ARG A 18 4.81 9.04 -5.77
CA ARG A 18 3.54 8.80 -5.09
C ARG A 18 2.82 10.08 -4.71
N LEU A 19 1.53 10.11 -5.02
CA LEU A 19 0.55 11.06 -4.52
C LEU A 19 -0.52 10.28 -3.74
N GLY A 20 -0.36 10.22 -2.42
CA GLY A 20 -1.25 9.43 -1.56
C GLY A 20 -1.08 7.95 -1.89
N SER A 21 -2.16 7.28 -2.31
CA SER A 21 -2.11 5.88 -2.74
C SER A 21 -1.68 5.70 -4.20
N LEU A 22 -1.62 6.78 -5.00
CA LEU A 22 -1.40 6.73 -6.44
C LEU A 22 0.08 6.71 -6.79
N GLU A 23 0.45 5.96 -7.82
CA GLU A 23 1.74 6.03 -8.49
C GLU A 23 1.57 6.79 -9.81
N VAL A 24 2.44 7.76 -10.05
CA VAL A 24 2.30 8.74 -11.11
C VAL A 24 3.66 9.00 -11.75
N ASP A 25 3.69 9.10 -13.08
CA ASP A 25 4.87 9.56 -13.82
C ASP A 25 5.15 11.04 -13.45
N PRO A 26 6.36 11.38 -12.95
CA PRO A 26 6.74 12.75 -12.64
C PRO A 26 6.49 13.74 -13.79
N ALA A 27 6.63 13.30 -15.04
CA ALA A 27 6.42 14.14 -16.22
C ALA A 27 4.97 14.63 -16.35
N GLU A 28 3.98 13.84 -15.89
CA GLU A 28 2.58 14.27 -15.84
C GLU A 28 2.40 15.46 -14.90
N LEU A 29 3.19 15.51 -13.82
CA LEU A 29 3.13 16.55 -12.80
C LEU A 29 3.78 17.87 -13.24
N GLU A 30 4.68 17.82 -14.22
CA GLU A 30 5.37 18.99 -14.77
C GLU A 30 4.58 19.69 -15.89
N ALA A 31 3.60 19.01 -16.49
CA ALA A 31 2.80 19.56 -17.57
C ALA A 31 2.02 20.83 -17.14
N PRO A 32 1.81 21.81 -18.04
CA PRO A 32 0.96 22.96 -17.75
C PRO A 32 -0.44 22.51 -17.34
N GLY A 33 -0.93 23.04 -16.21
CA GLY A 33 -2.26 22.72 -15.72
C GLY A 33 -3.35 23.61 -16.33
N SER A 34 -4.60 23.16 -16.20
CA SER A 34 -5.82 23.81 -16.67
C SER A 34 -6.77 24.14 -15.52
N SER A 35 -7.93 24.70 -15.83
CA SER A 35 -9.07 24.75 -14.91
C SER A 35 -9.64 23.36 -14.69
N LEU A 36 -10.03 23.03 -13.44
CA LEU A 36 -10.74 21.78 -13.15
C LEU A 36 -12.04 21.69 -13.95
N TRP A 37 -12.75 22.81 -14.12
CA TRP A 37 -14.03 22.85 -14.82
C TRP A 37 -13.91 22.57 -16.31
N ASP A 38 -12.80 23.00 -16.92
CA ASP A 38 -12.52 22.72 -18.33
C ASP A 38 -12.24 21.23 -18.52
N LEU A 39 -11.50 20.61 -17.58
CA LEU A 39 -11.23 19.17 -17.59
C LEU A 39 -12.50 18.34 -17.37
N ILE A 40 -13.40 18.79 -16.49
CA ILE A 40 -14.70 18.13 -16.23
C ILE A 40 -15.65 18.25 -17.44
N GLY A 41 -15.53 19.31 -18.24
CA GLY A 41 -16.27 19.44 -19.51
C GLY A 41 -17.79 19.56 -19.34
N GLY A 42 -18.26 20.22 -18.27
CA GLY A 42 -19.69 20.51 -18.06
C GLY A 42 -20.57 19.31 -17.67
N ARG A 43 -19.95 18.17 -17.28
CA ARG A 43 -20.68 17.00 -16.77
C ARG A 43 -21.51 17.35 -15.54
N LYS A 44 -22.67 16.71 -15.39
CA LYS A 44 -23.50 16.83 -14.18
C LYS A 44 -22.82 16.08 -13.04
N LEU A 45 -22.47 16.81 -11.99
CA LEU A 45 -21.78 16.27 -10.81
C LEU A 45 -22.73 16.14 -9.63
N THR A 46 -22.53 15.07 -8.85
CA THR A 46 -23.07 14.92 -7.51
C THR A 46 -21.93 15.08 -6.51
N LEU A 47 -22.08 16.01 -5.56
CA LEU A 47 -21.14 16.21 -4.48
C LEU A 47 -21.56 15.38 -3.27
N ARG A 48 -20.60 14.77 -2.56
CA ARG A 48 -20.91 14.09 -1.29
C ARG A 48 -21.11 15.11 -0.18
N SER A 49 -20.33 16.19 -0.21
CA SER A 49 -20.46 17.37 0.62
C SER A 49 -20.33 18.65 -0.22
N PRO A 50 -21.09 19.73 0.07
CA PRO A 50 -20.82 21.05 -0.52
C PRO A 50 -19.39 21.53 -0.28
N ASP A 51 -18.77 21.07 0.81
CA ASP A 51 -17.42 21.44 1.21
C ASP A 51 -16.33 20.76 0.36
N ASP A 52 -16.66 19.70 -0.38
CA ASP A 52 -15.68 18.92 -1.17
C ASP A 52 -14.99 19.76 -2.25
N LEU A 53 -15.59 20.89 -2.64
CA LEU A 53 -15.08 21.81 -3.65
C LEU A 53 -14.69 23.19 -3.10
N LEU A 54 -14.87 23.42 -1.80
CA LEU A 54 -14.43 24.67 -1.18
C LEU A 54 -12.89 24.70 -1.14
N ASP A 55 -12.32 25.87 -1.38
CA ASP A 55 -10.87 26.12 -1.32
C ASP A 55 -9.99 25.32 -2.30
N LEU A 56 -10.59 24.74 -3.34
CA LEU A 56 -9.84 24.13 -4.44
C LEU A 56 -9.05 25.17 -5.27
N PRO A 57 -7.85 24.82 -5.76
CA PRO A 57 -7.14 25.64 -6.73
C PRO A 57 -8.02 26.01 -7.93
N SER A 58 -8.00 27.26 -8.35
CA SER A 58 -8.76 27.69 -9.54
C SER A 58 -8.11 27.26 -10.87
N GLN A 59 -6.82 26.93 -10.84
CA GLN A 59 -5.98 26.58 -11.99
C GLN A 59 -4.91 25.57 -11.57
N GLY A 60 -4.21 25.00 -12.56
CA GLY A 60 -3.09 24.10 -12.33
C GLY A 60 -3.47 22.62 -12.29
N TRP A 61 -4.71 22.29 -12.67
CA TRP A 61 -5.21 20.93 -12.70
C TRP A 61 -4.70 20.15 -13.89
N ARG A 62 -4.38 18.88 -13.67
CA ARG A 62 -4.01 17.95 -14.73
C ARG A 62 -4.64 16.58 -14.47
N PRO A 63 -5.02 15.84 -15.52
CA PRO A 63 -5.42 14.45 -15.37
C PRO A 63 -4.22 13.63 -14.91
N ILE A 64 -4.47 12.67 -14.01
CA ILE A 64 -3.49 11.71 -13.53
C ILE A 64 -3.93 10.33 -13.97
N PHE A 65 -3.00 9.59 -14.58
CA PHE A 65 -3.24 8.23 -15.03
C PHE A 65 -2.45 7.28 -14.13
N PRO A 66 -3.05 6.75 -13.05
CA PRO A 66 -2.33 5.84 -12.19
C PRO A 66 -1.87 4.61 -12.97
N SER A 67 -0.66 4.13 -12.66
CA SER A 67 -0.01 2.98 -13.31
C SER A 67 -0.86 1.69 -13.30
N TRP A 68 -1.87 1.62 -12.42
CA TRP A 68 -2.78 0.49 -12.28
C TRP A 68 -4.20 0.90 -12.70
N GLU A 69 -4.69 0.30 -13.78
CA GLU A 69 -6.05 0.54 -14.28
C GLU A 69 -7.09 -0.12 -13.38
N PHE A 70 -8.07 0.66 -12.91
CA PHE A 70 -9.30 0.11 -12.33
C PHE A 70 -10.20 -0.40 -13.47
N ILE A 71 -10.11 -1.70 -13.78
CA ILE A 71 -10.86 -2.32 -14.90
C ILE A 71 -12.38 -2.23 -14.69
N ASP A 72 -12.86 -2.20 -13.45
CA ASP A 72 -14.31 -2.31 -13.15
C ASP A 72 -14.99 -1.01 -12.71
N ASN A 73 -14.26 0.10 -12.54
CA ASN A 73 -14.86 1.37 -12.14
C ASN A 73 -14.03 2.54 -12.70
N PRO A 74 -14.45 3.17 -13.82
CA PRO A 74 -13.71 4.28 -14.39
C PRO A 74 -13.62 5.42 -13.36
N ARG A 75 -12.40 5.68 -12.93
CA ARG A 75 -12.06 6.78 -12.03
C ARG A 75 -11.18 7.73 -12.80
N GLU A 76 -11.68 8.95 -13.00
CA GLU A 76 -10.81 10.03 -13.46
C GLU A 76 -10.24 10.71 -12.23
N ILE A 77 -8.94 10.94 -12.25
CA ILE A 77 -8.22 11.58 -11.16
C ILE A 77 -7.61 12.84 -11.69
N PHE A 78 -7.78 13.94 -10.97
CA PHE A 78 -7.16 15.21 -11.26
C PHE A 78 -6.32 15.65 -10.09
N ALA A 79 -5.14 16.20 -10.38
CA ALA A 79 -4.27 16.76 -9.38
C ALA A 79 -3.91 18.20 -9.71
N ALA A 80 -3.82 19.04 -8.68
CA ALA A 80 -3.29 20.39 -8.78
C ALA A 80 -2.28 20.65 -7.64
N PRO A 81 -1.27 21.51 -7.85
CA PRO A 81 -0.38 21.91 -6.76
C PRO A 81 -1.18 22.59 -5.65
N HIS A 82 -0.84 22.29 -4.40
CA HIS A 82 -1.44 22.97 -3.26
C HIS A 82 -0.99 24.44 -3.22
N PRO A 83 -1.91 25.41 -3.05
CA PRO A 83 -1.60 26.84 -3.22
C PRO A 83 -0.66 27.40 -2.15
N HIS A 84 -0.58 26.73 -0.98
CA HIS A 84 0.17 27.23 0.18
C HIS A 84 1.22 26.26 0.71
N GLN A 85 1.34 25.06 0.14
CA GLN A 85 2.26 24.04 0.63
C GLN A 85 3.12 23.55 -0.53
N ARG A 86 4.43 23.77 -0.42
CA ARG A 86 5.40 23.30 -1.42
C ARG A 86 5.42 21.78 -1.44
N ASN A 87 5.57 21.19 -2.63
CA ASN A 87 5.60 19.75 -2.86
C ASN A 87 4.36 19.00 -2.33
N ALA A 88 3.23 19.69 -2.19
CA ALA A 88 1.95 19.11 -1.83
C ALA A 88 0.93 19.35 -2.94
N TRP A 89 -0.06 18.47 -2.97
CA TRP A 89 -1.02 18.34 -4.06
C TRP A 89 -2.43 18.26 -3.53
N VAL A 90 -3.38 18.69 -4.33
CA VAL A 90 -4.81 18.49 -4.09
C VAL A 90 -5.31 17.50 -5.12
N LEU A 91 -6.01 16.46 -4.65
CA LEU A 91 -6.55 15.40 -5.51
C LEU A 91 -8.08 15.50 -5.57
N VAL A 92 -8.61 15.41 -6.78
CA VAL A 92 -10.04 15.27 -7.08
C VAL A 92 -10.25 13.94 -7.79
N PHE A 93 -11.21 13.17 -7.31
CA PHE A 93 -11.61 11.90 -7.88
C PHE A 93 -13.02 12.03 -8.43
N LEU A 94 -13.19 11.77 -9.73
CA LEU A 94 -14.49 11.55 -10.35
C LEU A 94 -14.73 10.06 -10.49
N HIS A 95 -15.87 9.61 -9.98
CA HIS A 95 -16.27 8.21 -10.08
C HIS A 95 -17.70 8.12 -10.59
N TRP A 96 -17.95 7.21 -11.52
CA TRP A 96 -19.29 6.95 -12.02
C TRP A 96 -20.04 6.01 -11.05
N ILE A 97 -21.12 6.48 -10.45
CA ILE A 97 -22.02 5.65 -9.63
C ILE A 97 -23.39 5.62 -10.28
N GLY A 98 -23.70 4.50 -10.95
CA GLY A 98 -25.02 4.17 -11.50
C GLY A 98 -25.47 5.07 -12.65
N GLU A 99 -25.67 6.35 -12.36
CA GLU A 99 -26.28 7.35 -13.26
C GLU A 99 -25.63 8.74 -13.18
N ALA A 100 -24.66 8.95 -12.27
CA ALA A 100 -24.03 10.25 -12.07
C ALA A 100 -22.54 10.15 -11.77
N TRP A 101 -21.81 11.19 -12.21
CA TRP A 101 -20.44 11.43 -11.78
C TRP A 101 -20.48 11.99 -10.37
N THR A 102 -19.88 11.26 -9.43
CA THR A 102 -19.70 11.72 -8.07
C THR A 102 -18.28 12.26 -7.91
N VAL A 103 -18.16 13.39 -7.22
CA VAL A 103 -16.88 14.00 -6.88
C VAL A 103 -16.52 13.63 -5.44
N SER A 104 -15.25 13.36 -5.21
CA SER A 104 -14.66 13.34 -3.87
C SER A 104 -13.26 13.92 -3.91
N THR A 105 -12.82 14.49 -2.80
CA THR A 105 -11.48 15.04 -2.63
C THR A 105 -10.74 14.35 -1.49
N ASP A 106 -9.42 14.36 -1.53
CA ASP A 106 -8.63 14.02 -0.35
C ASP A 106 -8.87 15.08 0.75
N PRO A 107 -8.98 14.69 2.04
CA PRO A 107 -9.33 15.60 3.13
C PRO A 107 -8.24 16.63 3.45
N GLY A 108 -7.11 16.60 2.76
CA GLY A 108 -6.02 17.54 2.94
C GLY A 108 -4.95 17.45 1.87
N PRO A 109 -3.90 18.27 1.99
CA PRO A 109 -2.81 18.31 1.03
C PRO A 109 -2.05 16.98 1.03
N VAL A 110 -1.84 16.45 -0.17
CA VAL A 110 -1.17 15.17 -0.40
C VAL A 110 0.29 15.45 -0.75
N PRO A 111 1.26 15.08 0.11
CA PRO A 111 2.67 15.29 -0.20
C PRO A 111 3.11 14.38 -1.34
N MET A 112 3.95 14.92 -2.23
CA MET A 112 4.64 14.11 -3.23
C MET A 112 5.76 13.33 -2.57
N ARG A 113 5.79 12.02 -2.79
CA ARG A 113 6.77 11.10 -2.19
C ARG A 113 7.50 10.32 -3.29
N ARG A 114 8.69 9.83 -2.96
CA ARG A 114 9.36 8.80 -3.76
C ARG A 114 8.48 7.54 -3.85
N SER A 115 8.63 6.75 -4.92
CA SER A 115 7.98 5.45 -5.06
C SER A 115 8.27 4.53 -3.87
N ASN A 116 7.40 3.54 -3.68
CA ASN A 116 7.65 2.50 -2.69
C ASN A 116 8.91 1.72 -3.02
N ALA A 117 9.16 1.43 -4.31
CA ALA A 117 10.39 0.79 -4.77
C ALA A 117 11.65 1.60 -4.39
N ALA A 118 11.69 2.89 -4.72
CA ALA A 118 12.82 3.74 -4.35
C ALA A 118 12.99 3.88 -2.83
N ARG A 119 11.89 3.88 -2.07
CA ARG A 119 11.91 3.95 -0.60
C ARG A 119 12.30 2.65 0.07
N ARG A 120 11.95 1.48 -0.47
CA ARG A 120 12.34 0.18 0.10
C ARG A 120 13.71 -0.30 -0.38
N ALA A 121 14.35 0.42 -1.30
CA ALA A 121 15.66 0.07 -1.83
C ALA A 121 16.66 -0.17 -0.68
N GLY A 122 17.33 -1.32 -0.71
CA GLY A 122 18.27 -1.73 0.35
C GLY A 122 17.62 -2.38 1.57
N LEU A 123 16.30 -2.42 1.68
CA LEU A 123 15.62 -3.11 2.78
C LEU A 123 15.21 -4.53 2.39
N GLU A 124 15.25 -5.44 3.37
CA GLU A 124 14.73 -6.80 3.25
C GLU A 124 13.88 -7.16 4.46
N LEU A 125 12.79 -7.91 4.23
CA LEU A 125 12.11 -8.65 5.29
C LEU A 125 12.62 -10.08 5.33
N ARG A 126 12.96 -10.59 6.52
CA ARG A 126 13.48 -11.94 6.73
C ARG A 126 12.82 -12.62 7.92
N TRP A 127 12.38 -13.86 7.73
CA TRP A 127 11.95 -14.70 8.84
C TRP A 127 13.16 -15.17 9.65
N PRO A 128 13.23 -14.91 10.97
CA PRO A 128 14.40 -15.27 11.76
C PRO A 128 14.53 -16.79 11.96
N ALA A 129 13.40 -17.50 11.99
CA ALA A 129 13.31 -18.95 12.13
C ALA A 129 11.93 -19.44 11.69
N GLU A 130 11.75 -20.77 11.74
CA GLU A 130 10.42 -21.39 11.69
C GLU A 130 9.53 -20.88 12.82
N GLN A 131 8.28 -20.55 12.48
CA GLN A 131 7.27 -20.10 13.42
C GLN A 131 6.41 -21.30 13.83
N THR A 132 6.08 -21.41 15.12
CA THR A 132 5.28 -22.51 15.65
C THR A 132 4.13 -21.96 16.48
N ALA A 133 2.93 -22.49 16.28
CA ALA A 133 1.76 -22.13 17.09
C ALA A 133 0.79 -23.31 17.20
N THR A 134 -0.16 -23.20 18.11
CA THR A 134 -1.23 -24.19 18.26
C THR A 134 -2.37 -23.87 17.30
N ALA A 135 -2.89 -24.86 16.58
CA ALA A 135 -4.07 -24.69 15.74
C ALA A 135 -5.28 -24.23 16.58
N GLY A 136 -6.13 -23.37 16.03
CA GLY A 136 -7.24 -22.75 16.78
C GLY A 136 -6.83 -21.56 17.65
N THR A 137 -5.60 -21.05 17.52
CA THR A 137 -5.12 -19.87 18.25
C THR A 137 -4.50 -18.84 17.31
N LEU A 138 -4.52 -17.57 17.72
CA LEU A 138 -3.84 -16.50 17.00
C LEU A 138 -2.32 -16.59 17.25
N PRO A 139 -1.50 -16.88 16.22
CA PRO A 139 -0.05 -17.02 16.40
C PRO A 139 0.61 -15.67 16.67
N GLU A 140 1.57 -15.66 17.59
CA GLU A 140 2.49 -14.53 17.78
C GLU A 140 3.62 -14.62 16.76
N LEU A 141 3.55 -13.79 15.72
CA LEU A 141 4.47 -13.83 14.60
C LEU A 141 5.37 -12.59 14.58
N SER A 142 6.64 -12.79 14.23
CA SER A 142 7.60 -11.70 14.05
C SER A 142 8.47 -11.92 12.81
N VAL A 143 8.79 -10.83 12.12
CA VAL A 143 9.68 -10.80 10.95
C VAL A 143 10.74 -9.73 11.16
N ASP A 144 11.97 -9.98 10.73
CA ASP A 144 13.04 -8.99 10.82
C ASP A 144 13.03 -8.09 9.58
N LEU A 145 13.06 -6.77 9.81
CA LEU A 145 13.41 -5.79 8.79
C LEU A 145 14.92 -5.51 8.88
N LEU A 146 15.62 -5.69 7.77
CA LEU A 146 17.07 -5.49 7.64
C LEU A 146 17.36 -4.35 6.68
N ASN A 147 18.34 -3.51 7.01
CA ASN A 147 19.00 -2.67 6.00
C ASN A 147 20.23 -3.40 5.47
N THR A 148 20.15 -3.87 4.23
CA THR A 148 21.22 -4.58 3.51
C THR A 148 22.10 -3.66 2.67
N ALA A 149 21.72 -2.39 2.53
CA ALA A 149 22.55 -1.41 1.85
C ALA A 149 23.77 -0.99 2.69
N ASP A 150 24.71 -0.35 2.02
CA ASP A 150 25.93 0.23 2.61
C ASP A 150 25.74 1.66 3.14
N HIS A 151 24.51 2.19 3.08
CA HIS A 151 24.15 3.53 3.52
C HIS A 151 22.96 3.53 4.48
N LEU A 152 22.84 4.62 5.24
CA LEU A 152 21.71 4.85 6.15
C LEU A 152 20.40 4.84 5.36
N TRP A 153 19.45 4.02 5.80
CA TRP A 153 18.08 4.12 5.34
C TRP A 153 17.31 5.10 6.23
N THR A 154 16.68 6.10 5.62
CA THR A 154 15.98 7.18 6.34
C THR A 154 14.48 7.12 6.10
N ASN A 155 13.69 7.17 7.18
CA ASN A 155 12.23 7.22 7.11
C ASN A 155 11.70 8.66 6.96
N ASP A 156 11.99 9.30 5.83
CA ASP A 156 11.65 10.71 5.60
C ASP A 156 10.14 11.02 5.64
N VAL A 157 9.31 10.02 5.32
CA VAL A 157 7.86 10.20 5.07
C VAL A 157 6.99 9.67 6.20
N GLY A 158 7.61 9.08 7.23
CA GLY A 158 6.92 8.58 8.41
C GLY A 158 6.19 7.26 8.17
N ASP A 159 6.81 6.33 7.45
CA ASP A 159 6.34 4.96 7.26
C ASP A 159 6.18 4.24 8.59
N HIS A 160 5.16 3.41 8.70
CA HIS A 160 4.81 2.74 9.95
C HIS A 160 5.18 1.27 9.93
N MET A 161 5.33 0.72 11.13
CA MET A 161 5.68 -0.67 11.42
C MET A 161 4.52 -1.66 11.13
N THR A 162 3.56 -1.28 10.29
CA THR A 162 2.38 -2.10 9.99
C THR A 162 2.77 -3.23 9.06
N VAL A 163 2.97 -4.42 9.65
CA VAL A 163 3.21 -5.65 8.89
C VAL A 163 1.96 -6.51 8.92
N ARG A 164 1.52 -6.94 7.74
CA ARG A 164 0.50 -7.99 7.59
C ARG A 164 1.17 -9.32 7.26
N GLY A 165 0.57 -10.42 7.67
CA GLY A 165 1.01 -11.76 7.28
C GLY A 165 -0.14 -12.66 6.88
N TRP A 166 0.13 -13.59 5.98
CA TRP A 166 -0.85 -14.58 5.52
C TRP A 166 -0.16 -15.90 5.17
N ALA A 167 -0.86 -17.00 5.43
CA ALA A 167 -0.44 -18.31 4.97
C ALA A 167 -0.76 -18.49 3.49
N LEU A 168 0.06 -19.27 2.78
CA LEU A 168 -0.19 -19.66 1.40
C LEU A 168 -0.77 -21.07 1.34
N GLY A 169 -1.72 -21.26 0.42
CA GLY A 169 -2.26 -22.57 0.06
C GLY A 169 -1.34 -23.32 -0.91
N PRO A 170 -1.73 -24.55 -1.33
CA PRO A 170 -0.96 -25.36 -2.27
C PRO A 170 -0.69 -24.68 -3.62
N ASP A 171 -1.59 -23.80 -4.05
CA ASP A 171 -1.50 -23.06 -5.32
C ASP A 171 -0.78 -21.70 -5.17
N ASP A 172 -0.05 -21.49 -4.07
CA ASP A 172 0.61 -20.23 -3.70
C ASP A 172 -0.33 -19.02 -3.60
N GLN A 173 -1.63 -19.27 -3.44
CA GLN A 173 -2.62 -18.25 -3.17
C GLN A 173 -2.75 -17.98 -1.66
N PRO A 174 -3.00 -16.73 -1.25
CA PRO A 174 -3.30 -16.40 0.14
C PRO A 174 -4.49 -17.21 0.67
N LEU A 175 -4.34 -17.80 1.86
CA LEU A 175 -5.43 -18.39 2.62
C LEU A 175 -6.15 -17.30 3.45
N GLY A 176 -7.48 -17.31 3.43
CA GLY A 176 -8.32 -16.38 4.19
C GLY A 176 -8.87 -15.20 3.37
N THR A 177 -9.77 -14.46 4.00
CA THR A 177 -10.61 -13.39 3.42
C THR A 177 -9.94 -12.02 3.41
N GLY A 178 -8.79 -11.86 4.07
CA GLY A 178 -7.94 -10.67 3.99
C GLY A 178 -8.47 -9.42 4.70
N VAL A 179 -9.54 -9.53 5.50
CA VAL A 179 -10.04 -8.40 6.30
C VAL A 179 -9.08 -8.16 7.47
N GLN A 180 -8.43 -7.00 7.49
CA GLN A 180 -7.53 -6.62 8.58
C GLN A 180 -7.83 -5.20 9.02
N VAL A 181 -7.94 -5.00 10.33
CA VAL A 181 -8.09 -3.69 10.97
C VAL A 181 -6.76 -3.33 11.60
N PHE A 182 -6.07 -2.35 11.03
CA PHE A 182 -4.82 -1.84 11.59
C PHE A 182 -5.12 -0.66 12.50
N ALA A 183 -4.58 -0.67 13.71
CA ALA A 183 -4.60 0.48 14.60
C ALA A 183 -3.17 1.01 14.78
N ASN A 184 -2.97 2.29 14.44
CA ASN A 184 -1.86 3.17 14.83
C ASN A 184 -0.52 2.46 15.15
N ALA A 185 0.06 1.78 14.17
CA ALA A 185 1.41 1.25 14.33
C ALA A 185 2.41 2.43 14.51
N PRO A 186 3.47 2.28 15.31
CA PRO A 186 4.51 3.29 15.42
C PRO A 186 5.22 3.52 14.08
N ARG A 187 5.88 4.68 13.94
CA ARG A 187 6.76 4.94 12.79
C ARG A 187 8.01 4.08 12.85
N LEU A 188 8.50 3.66 11.70
CA LEU A 188 9.80 3.03 11.54
C LEU A 188 10.90 4.05 11.92
N PRO A 189 11.93 3.63 12.68
CA PRO A 189 13.12 4.42 12.85
C PRO A 189 13.96 4.42 11.57
N ASP A 190 14.96 5.28 11.52
CA ASP A 190 16.06 5.12 10.56
C ASP A 190 16.85 3.84 10.88
N LEU A 191 17.41 3.21 9.85
CA LEU A 191 18.15 1.96 9.99
C LEU A 191 19.56 2.11 9.40
N ALA A 192 20.59 1.95 10.24
CA ALA A 192 21.97 2.01 9.76
C ALA A 192 22.31 0.79 8.89
N PRO A 193 23.40 0.85 8.09
CA PRO A 193 23.86 -0.30 7.32
C PRO A 193 24.04 -1.55 8.19
N GLY A 194 23.38 -2.65 7.82
CA GLY A 194 23.44 -3.93 8.54
C GLY A 194 22.57 -4.02 9.80
N ASP A 195 21.90 -2.93 10.20
CA ASP A 195 20.98 -2.95 11.34
C ASP A 195 19.74 -3.81 11.04
N ARG A 196 19.16 -4.32 12.12
CA ARG A 196 17.96 -5.14 12.10
C ARG A 196 16.96 -4.70 13.16
N MET A 197 15.68 -4.78 12.84
CA MET A 197 14.59 -4.62 13.81
C MET A 197 13.55 -5.71 13.64
N SER A 198 13.03 -6.23 14.76
CA SER A 198 11.93 -7.20 14.73
C SER A 198 10.60 -6.45 14.65
N LEU A 199 9.75 -6.84 13.70
CA LEU A 199 8.43 -6.30 13.46
C LEU A 199 7.38 -7.36 13.80
N ARG A 200 6.37 -6.97 14.59
CA ARG A 200 5.22 -7.83 14.86
C ARG A 200 4.39 -7.96 13.60
N VAL A 201 4.09 -9.20 13.22
CA VAL A 201 3.24 -9.51 12.08
C VAL A 201 1.79 -9.63 12.57
N ASN A 202 0.89 -8.91 11.92
CA ASN A 202 -0.55 -9.07 12.13
C ASN A 202 -1.05 -10.14 11.15
N PRO A 203 -1.37 -11.35 11.61
CA PRO A 203 -1.87 -12.37 10.71
C PRO A 203 -3.29 -12.01 10.21
N GLY A 204 -3.66 -12.56 9.05
CA GLY A 204 -5.06 -12.51 8.58
C GLY A 204 -6.03 -13.10 9.60
N SER A 205 -7.26 -12.58 9.58
CA SER A 205 -8.35 -12.91 10.52
C SER A 205 -8.66 -14.40 10.62
N ASP A 206 -8.26 -15.19 9.62
CA ASP A 206 -8.68 -16.59 9.47
C ASP A 206 -7.52 -17.56 9.73
N ILE A 207 -6.37 -17.07 10.22
CA ILE A 207 -5.20 -17.93 10.48
C ILE A 207 -5.45 -18.96 11.58
N GLU A 208 -6.34 -18.63 12.53
CA GLU A 208 -6.73 -19.49 13.64
C GLU A 208 -7.62 -20.66 13.20
N ASP A 209 -8.33 -20.50 12.07
CA ASP A 209 -9.18 -21.53 11.47
C ASP A 209 -8.39 -22.58 10.66
N LEU A 210 -7.09 -22.37 10.49
CA LEU A 210 -6.24 -23.31 9.76
C LEU A 210 -6.06 -24.61 10.56
N ALA A 211 -6.18 -25.74 9.86
CA ALA A 211 -5.94 -27.06 10.43
C ALA A 211 -4.46 -27.22 10.86
N PRO A 212 -4.16 -28.12 11.81
CA PRO A 212 -2.78 -28.51 12.09
C PRO A 212 -2.04 -28.91 10.82
N GLY A 213 -0.79 -28.45 10.68
CA GLY A 213 -0.03 -28.64 9.46
C GLY A 213 1.11 -27.66 9.30
N ARG A 214 1.83 -27.77 8.18
CA ARG A 214 2.96 -26.92 7.84
C ARG A 214 2.57 -26.03 6.66
N TYR A 215 2.66 -24.72 6.86
CA TYR A 215 2.24 -23.69 5.92
C TYR A 215 3.42 -22.81 5.53
N ARG A 216 3.40 -22.33 4.29
CA ARG A 216 4.27 -21.22 3.87
C ARG A 216 3.65 -19.91 4.35
N LEU A 217 4.47 -19.00 4.85
CA LEU A 217 4.03 -17.74 5.44
C LEU A 217 4.71 -16.57 4.75
N VAL A 218 3.94 -15.59 4.29
CA VAL A 218 4.46 -14.35 3.71
C VAL A 218 4.08 -13.20 4.62
N ALA A 219 4.97 -12.21 4.74
CA ALA A 219 4.73 -10.96 5.41
C ALA A 219 4.92 -9.79 4.44
N GLU A 220 4.18 -8.71 4.65
CA GLU A 220 4.30 -7.47 3.89
C GLU A 220 4.26 -6.27 4.83
N LEU A 221 5.27 -5.43 4.72
CA LEU A 221 5.33 -4.11 5.36
C LEU A 221 4.59 -3.11 4.46
N LEU A 222 3.39 -2.71 4.88
CA LEU A 222 2.39 -2.09 4.01
C LEU A 222 2.83 -0.77 3.39
N ASP A 223 3.38 0.15 4.19
CA ASP A 223 3.70 1.50 3.73
C ASP A 223 4.81 1.50 2.65
N LEU A 224 5.60 0.42 2.58
CA LEU A 224 6.69 0.20 1.62
C LEU A 224 6.38 -0.88 0.58
N GLU A 225 5.26 -1.60 0.72
CA GLU A 225 4.93 -2.80 -0.07
C GLU A 225 6.10 -3.79 -0.15
N LEU A 226 6.90 -3.87 0.92
CA LEU A 226 8.06 -4.75 0.99
C LEU A 226 7.59 -6.12 1.47
N ARG A 227 7.81 -7.15 0.66
CA ARG A 227 7.42 -8.53 0.95
C ARG A 227 8.59 -9.36 1.42
N SER A 228 8.34 -10.27 2.36
CA SER A 228 9.32 -11.28 2.75
C SER A 228 9.32 -12.45 1.77
N PRO A 229 10.47 -13.13 1.59
CA PRO A 229 10.49 -14.49 1.08
C PRO A 229 9.60 -15.39 1.96
N PRO A 230 8.98 -16.43 1.39
CA PRO A 230 8.13 -17.33 2.16
C PRO A 230 8.90 -18.02 3.30
N GLY A 231 8.43 -17.79 4.53
CA GLY A 231 8.85 -18.49 5.73
C GLY A 231 8.02 -19.75 5.96
N THR A 232 8.16 -20.35 7.15
CA THR A 232 7.37 -21.51 7.55
C THR A 232 6.61 -21.22 8.85
N LEU A 233 5.33 -21.54 8.85
CA LEU A 233 4.48 -21.68 10.03
C LEU A 233 4.12 -23.16 10.24
N VAL A 234 4.36 -23.70 11.42
CA VAL A 234 3.90 -25.03 11.83
C VAL A 234 2.79 -24.85 12.86
N LEU A 235 1.59 -25.32 12.52
CA LEU A 235 0.46 -25.41 13.42
C LEU A 235 0.39 -26.82 14.00
N THR A 236 0.52 -26.94 15.32
CA THR A 236 0.42 -28.22 16.03
C THR A 236 -0.99 -28.44 16.54
N GLU A 237 -1.36 -29.71 16.74
CA GLU A 237 -2.62 -30.03 17.42
C GLU A 237 -2.67 -29.39 18.81
N PRO A 238 -3.85 -28.94 19.27
CA PRO A 238 -4.03 -28.52 20.64
C PRO A 238 -3.82 -29.72 21.57
N ASP A 239 -2.97 -29.55 22.59
CA ASP A 239 -2.86 -30.53 23.67
C ASP A 239 -4.21 -30.62 24.40
N ILE A 240 -4.97 -31.68 24.14
CA ILE A 240 -6.19 -31.98 24.89
C ILE A 240 -5.75 -32.75 26.14
N PRO A 241 -5.80 -32.15 27.36
CA PRO A 241 -5.53 -32.90 28.57
C PRO A 241 -6.55 -34.04 28.70
N ARG A 242 -6.06 -35.27 28.86
CA ARG A 242 -6.86 -36.46 29.12
C ARG A 242 -7.40 -36.47 30.55
#